data_AF-A0A6S6PH85-F1
#
_entry.id   AF-A0A6S6PH85-F1
#
_cell.length_a   1.000
_cell.length_b   1.000
_cell.length_c   1.000
_cell.angle_alpha   90.00
_cell.angle_beta   90.00
_cell.angle_gamma   90.00
#
_symmetry.space_group_name_H-M   'P 1'
#
loop_
_entity.id
_entity.type
_entity.pdbx_description
1 polymer ?
#
loop_
_entity_poly.entity_id
_entity_poly.type
_entity_poly.pdbx_seq_one_letter_code
_entity_poly.pdbx_strand_id
1 'polypeptide(L)'
;MRALIVVDVQNDFCEGGSLAVTGGAAVAERISALLAGASSDYAHVVATKDFHIDPGEHFSDTPDYRLSWPRHCVAGTPGADFHPALDTGPVEAVFTKGEYSAAYSGFEGADASGTALAEWLRQRGVDEVDVVGIATDYCVRATAADAAAAGFTTRVLLDLTAGVAEDSTADAVTALREAGVAVG
;
A
#
# COMPACT_ATOMS: atom_id res chain seq x y z
N MET A 1 -3.92 17.29 -11.06
CA MET A 1 -4.93 16.76 -10.12
C MET A 1 -4.30 15.64 -9.29
N ARG A 2 -4.36 15.74 -7.96
CA ARG A 2 -3.66 14.82 -7.06
C ARG A 2 -4.58 13.78 -6.42
N ALA A 3 -4.10 12.54 -6.34
CA ALA A 3 -4.73 11.46 -5.56
C ALA A 3 -3.82 10.97 -4.43
N LEU A 4 -4.42 10.45 -3.35
CA LEU A 4 -3.72 9.71 -2.30
C LEU A 4 -3.93 8.20 -2.50
N ILE A 5 -2.85 7.42 -2.44
CA ILE A 5 -2.87 5.96 -2.47
C ILE A 5 -2.45 5.44 -1.09
N VAL A 6 -3.41 4.86 -0.36
CA VAL A 6 -3.20 4.23 0.95
C VAL A 6 -2.87 2.75 0.75
N VAL A 7 -1.61 2.38 0.95
CA VAL A 7 -1.12 1.04 0.66
C VAL A 7 -1.25 0.13 1.87
N ASP A 8 -2.06 -0.92 1.74
CA ASP A 8 -2.07 -2.13 2.58
C ASP A 8 -2.08 -1.89 4.10
N VAL A 9 -2.86 -0.91 4.58
CA VAL A 9 -3.04 -0.66 6.02
C VAL A 9 -4.03 -1.67 6.62
N GLN A 10 -3.62 -2.93 6.65
CA GLN A 10 -4.42 -4.09 7.05
C GLN A 10 -3.99 -4.64 8.41
N ASN A 11 -4.88 -5.39 9.05
CA ASN A 11 -4.65 -5.96 10.38
C ASN A 11 -3.40 -6.84 10.45
N ASP A 12 -3.17 -7.71 9.45
CA ASP A 12 -2.01 -8.61 9.47
C ASP A 12 -0.67 -7.89 9.40
N PHE A 13 -0.64 -6.67 8.87
CA PHE A 13 0.56 -5.84 8.78
C PHE A 13 0.76 -4.90 9.98
N CYS A 14 -0.17 -4.89 10.93
CA CYS A 14 -0.11 -4.07 12.15
C CYS A 14 0.16 -4.94 13.37
N GLU A 15 0.47 -4.32 14.51
CA GLU A 15 0.77 -5.02 15.76
C GLU A 15 -0.33 -6.02 16.16
N GLY A 16 0.07 -7.28 16.37
CA GLY A 16 -0.85 -8.40 16.65
C GLY A 16 -1.27 -9.20 15.42
N GLY A 17 -0.98 -8.71 14.21
CA GLY A 17 -1.14 -9.39 12.94
C GLY A 17 -0.09 -10.48 12.68
N SER A 18 -0.34 -11.33 11.67
CA SER A 18 0.57 -12.45 11.35
C SER A 18 1.88 -12.03 10.70
N LEU A 19 1.94 -10.83 10.10
CA LEU A 19 3.11 -10.26 9.44
C LEU A 19 3.30 -8.79 9.87
N ALA A 20 3.24 -8.55 11.18
CA ALA A 20 3.20 -7.23 11.77
C ALA A 20 4.47 -6.40 11.46
N VAL A 21 4.25 -5.14 11.05
CA VAL A 21 5.27 -4.10 10.94
C VAL A 21 5.15 -3.16 12.13
N THR A 22 6.23 -2.98 12.89
CA THR A 22 6.22 -2.10 14.06
C THR A 22 5.94 -0.66 13.64
N GLY A 23 4.98 -0.01 14.29
CA GLY A 23 4.48 1.31 13.96
C GLY A 23 3.29 1.31 12.99
N GLY A 24 2.82 0.14 12.52
CA GLY A 24 1.72 0.03 11.58
C GLY A 24 0.40 0.62 12.11
N ALA A 25 0.03 0.34 13.36
CA ALA A 25 -1.16 0.92 13.97
C ALA A 25 -1.06 2.46 14.07
N ALA A 26 0.12 2.99 14.40
CA ALA A 26 0.37 4.42 14.47
C ALA A 26 0.33 5.10 13.09
N VAL A 27 0.76 4.41 12.02
CA VAL A 27 0.60 4.88 10.64
C VAL A 27 -0.88 4.97 10.28
N ALA A 28 -1.69 3.97 10.62
CA ALA A 28 -3.13 3.99 10.38
C ALA A 28 -3.81 5.22 11.02
N GLU A 29 -3.47 5.53 12.28
CA GLU A 29 -3.98 6.72 12.98
C GLU A 29 -3.55 8.03 12.30
N ARG A 30 -2.28 8.14 11.88
CA ARG A 30 -1.78 9.36 11.23
C ARG A 30 -2.38 9.57 9.85
N ILE A 31 -2.62 8.50 9.09
CA ILE A 31 -3.31 8.58 7.79
C ILE A 31 -4.76 9.05 7.99
N SER A 32 -5.48 8.52 8.99
CA SER A 32 -6.81 9.03 9.34
C SER A 32 -6.80 10.51 9.70
N ALA A 33 -5.80 10.97 10.45
CA ALA A 33 -5.65 12.37 10.80
C ALA A 33 -5.36 13.25 9.56
N LEU A 34 -4.52 12.77 8.62
CA LEU A 34 -4.31 13.43 7.33
C LEU A 34 -5.63 13.55 6.58
N LEU A 35 -6.39 12.46 6.44
CA LEU A 35 -7.65 12.45 5.70
C LEU A 35 -8.70 13.40 6.30
N ALA A 36 -8.74 13.52 7.63
CA ALA A 36 -9.63 14.45 8.32
C ALA A 36 -9.24 15.93 8.11
N GLY A 37 -7.95 16.24 8.00
CA GLY A 37 -7.43 17.60 7.88
C GLY A 37 -7.18 18.08 6.45
N ALA A 38 -6.93 17.16 5.51
CA ALA A 38 -6.50 17.43 4.14
C ALA A 38 -7.56 17.05 3.09
N SER A 39 -8.84 16.95 3.48
CA SER A 39 -9.92 16.56 2.58
C SER A 39 -10.10 17.48 1.35
N SER A 40 -9.47 18.66 1.35
CA SER A 40 -9.43 19.58 0.20
C SER A 40 -8.22 19.40 -0.73
N ASP A 41 -7.17 18.71 -0.29
CA ASP A 41 -5.88 18.68 -0.99
C ASP A 41 -5.77 17.49 -1.95
N TYR A 42 -6.54 16.44 -1.71
CA TYR A 42 -6.65 15.27 -2.57
C TYR A 42 -7.99 15.29 -3.30
N ALA A 43 -7.94 15.29 -4.63
CA ALA A 43 -9.13 15.15 -5.46
C ALA A 43 -9.71 13.73 -5.37
N HIS A 44 -8.84 12.74 -5.15
CA HIS A 44 -9.23 11.35 -5.00
C HIS A 44 -8.43 10.64 -3.90
N VAL A 45 -9.09 9.72 -3.20
CA VAL A 45 -8.43 8.83 -2.21
C VAL A 45 -8.77 7.39 -2.56
N VAL A 46 -7.74 6.56 -2.71
CA VAL A 46 -7.87 5.13 -2.99
C VAL A 46 -7.02 4.32 -2.02
N ALA A 47 -7.37 3.05 -1.84
CA ALA A 47 -6.61 2.13 -1.01
C ALA A 47 -6.28 0.83 -1.75
N THR A 48 -5.19 0.19 -1.37
CA THR A 48 -4.87 -1.17 -1.83
C THR A 48 -5.02 -2.16 -0.69
N LYS A 49 -5.23 -3.43 -1.05
CA LYS A 49 -5.21 -4.55 -0.12
C LYS A 49 -4.47 -5.73 -0.73
N ASP A 50 -3.56 -6.32 0.02
CA ASP A 50 -3.24 -7.73 -0.21
C ASP A 50 -4.48 -8.57 0.09
N PHE A 51 -4.78 -9.50 -0.80
CA PHE A 51 -6.01 -10.29 -0.72
C PHE A 51 -5.77 -11.68 -1.30
N HIS A 52 -5.23 -12.58 -0.48
CA HIS A 52 -4.75 -13.88 -0.92
C HIS A 52 -5.84 -14.96 -0.82
N ILE A 53 -6.19 -15.58 -1.94
CA ILE A 53 -7.09 -16.74 -2.00
C ILE A 53 -6.25 -18.02 -1.96
N ASP A 54 -5.34 -18.17 -2.92
CA ASP A 54 -4.39 -19.28 -2.99
C ASP A 54 -3.12 -18.86 -3.75
N PRO A 55 -2.19 -18.15 -3.10
CA PRO A 55 -1.03 -17.56 -3.77
C PRO A 55 0.14 -18.54 -3.95
N GLY A 56 -0.08 -19.84 -3.74
CA GLY A 56 0.93 -20.89 -3.93
C GLY A 56 2.17 -20.70 -3.05
N GLU A 57 3.36 -20.70 -3.67
CA GLU A 57 4.67 -20.62 -3.00
C GLU A 57 4.91 -19.32 -2.23
N HIS A 58 4.04 -18.31 -2.39
CA HIS A 58 4.07 -17.09 -1.58
C HIS A 58 3.89 -17.39 -0.08
N PHE A 59 3.13 -18.44 0.27
CA PHE A 59 2.96 -18.87 1.66
C PHE A 59 3.85 -20.05 2.01
N SER A 60 4.52 -19.95 3.16
CA SER A 60 5.36 -21.00 3.72
C SER A 60 5.23 -21.06 5.24
N ASP A 61 5.24 -22.27 5.81
CA ASP A 61 5.35 -22.48 7.26
C ASP A 61 6.78 -22.21 7.77
N THR A 62 7.77 -22.15 6.87
CA THR A 62 9.16 -21.76 7.15
C THR A 62 9.59 -20.66 6.16
N PRO A 63 9.05 -19.44 6.31
CA PRO A 63 9.26 -18.36 5.34
C PRO A 63 10.71 -17.84 5.37
N ASP A 64 11.20 -17.44 4.21
CA ASP A 64 12.50 -16.79 4.04
C ASP A 64 12.45 -15.26 4.14
N TYR A 65 11.24 -14.68 4.24
CA TYR A 65 10.97 -13.25 4.31
C TYR A 65 11.55 -12.45 3.13
N ARG A 66 11.66 -13.12 1.98
CA ARG A 66 12.11 -12.53 0.71
C ARG A 66 11.16 -12.88 -0.42
N LEU A 67 10.94 -14.18 -0.63
CA LEU A 67 10.05 -14.71 -1.67
C LEU A 67 8.85 -15.43 -1.06
N SER A 68 8.96 -15.86 0.20
CA SER A 68 7.95 -16.61 0.92
C SER A 68 7.70 -15.99 2.29
N TRP A 69 6.44 -16.08 2.72
CA TRP A 69 5.90 -15.35 3.87
C TRP A 69 5.03 -16.28 4.73
N PRO A 70 4.85 -15.97 6.03
CA PRO A 70 3.79 -16.61 6.79
C PRO A 70 2.43 -16.29 6.15
N ARG A 71 1.39 -17.09 6.42
CA ARG A 71 0.03 -16.78 5.95
C ARG A 71 -0.41 -15.42 6.49
N HIS A 72 -0.79 -14.51 5.59
CA HIS A 72 -1.25 -13.16 5.90
C HIS A 72 -2.32 -12.76 4.88
N CYS A 73 -3.14 -11.76 5.22
CA CYS A 73 -4.12 -11.14 4.33
C CYS A 73 -4.99 -12.15 3.56
N VAL A 74 -5.33 -13.27 4.22
CA VAL A 74 -6.12 -14.35 3.61
C VAL A 74 -7.54 -13.84 3.40
N ALA A 75 -8.05 -14.03 2.18
CA ALA A 75 -9.38 -13.57 1.78
C ALA A 75 -10.47 -14.05 2.77
N GLY A 76 -11.28 -13.11 3.23
CA GLY A 76 -12.38 -13.37 4.17
C GLY A 76 -11.96 -13.56 5.64
N THR A 77 -10.68 -13.37 5.97
CA THR A 77 -10.21 -13.38 7.37
C THR A 77 -10.08 -11.97 7.93
N PRO A 78 -10.17 -11.79 9.27
CA PRO A 78 -9.95 -10.48 9.88
C PRO A 78 -8.57 -9.89 9.57
N GLY A 79 -7.55 -10.72 9.37
CA GLY A 79 -6.20 -10.28 9.02
C GLY A 79 -6.15 -9.47 7.71
N ALA A 80 -7.05 -9.79 6.77
CA ALA A 80 -7.18 -9.07 5.52
C ALA A 80 -8.01 -7.78 5.62
N ASP A 81 -8.69 -7.50 6.74
CA ASP A 81 -9.46 -6.25 6.88
C ASP A 81 -8.54 -5.05 7.12
N PHE A 82 -9.02 -3.84 6.79
CA PHE A 82 -8.30 -2.62 7.15
C PHE A 82 -8.15 -2.51 8.67
N HIS A 83 -7.02 -1.97 9.11
CA HIS A 83 -6.79 -1.72 10.52
C HIS A 83 -7.87 -0.77 11.08
N PRO A 84 -8.49 -1.03 12.23
CA PRO A 84 -9.63 -0.25 12.74
C PRO A 84 -9.32 1.21 13.04
N ALA A 85 -8.04 1.58 13.15
CA ALA A 85 -7.62 2.97 13.31
C ALA A 85 -7.56 3.76 11.99
N LEU A 86 -7.70 3.10 10.83
CA LEU A 86 -7.83 3.75 9.53
C LEU A 86 -9.30 4.15 9.27
N ASP A 87 -9.56 5.44 9.10
CA ASP A 87 -10.84 5.94 8.59
C ASP A 87 -10.91 5.70 7.08
N THR A 88 -11.78 4.78 6.69
CA THR A 88 -12.00 4.39 5.29
C THR A 88 -13.14 5.18 4.64
N GLY A 89 -13.84 6.05 5.37
CA GLY A 89 -14.94 6.85 4.83
C GLY A 89 -14.58 7.67 3.58
N PRO A 90 -13.39 8.28 3.51
CA PRO A 90 -12.93 9.00 2.31
C PRO A 90 -12.47 8.13 1.14
N VAL A 91 -12.28 6.82 1.32
CA VAL A 91 -11.74 5.93 0.28
C VAL A 91 -12.81 5.65 -0.78
N GLU A 92 -12.56 6.06 -2.01
CA GLU A 92 -13.51 5.92 -3.13
C GLU A 92 -13.46 4.55 -3.81
N ALA A 93 -12.28 3.93 -3.81
CA ALA A 93 -12.06 2.63 -4.43
C ALA A 93 -10.96 1.85 -3.69
N VAL A 94 -11.14 0.54 -3.63
CA VAL A 94 -10.19 -0.40 -3.03
C VAL A 94 -9.71 -1.37 -4.11
N PHE A 95 -8.40 -1.49 -4.27
CA PHE A 95 -7.76 -2.34 -5.27
C PHE A 95 -7.14 -3.55 -4.59
N THR A 96 -7.66 -4.75 -4.89
CA THR A 96 -7.12 -6.00 -4.34
C THR A 96 -6.03 -6.55 -5.25
N LYS A 97 -4.94 -7.04 -4.65
CA LYS A 97 -3.81 -7.67 -5.35
C LYS A 97 -3.45 -9.01 -4.70
N GLY A 98 -2.81 -9.88 -5.46
CA GLY A 98 -2.22 -11.12 -4.95
C GLY A 98 -3.19 -12.31 -4.77
N GLU A 99 -4.35 -12.31 -5.41
CA GLU A 99 -5.36 -13.38 -5.22
C GLU A 99 -4.82 -14.80 -5.45
N TYR A 100 -4.02 -14.99 -6.50
CA TYR A 100 -3.51 -16.30 -6.92
C TYR A 100 -1.98 -16.30 -7.18
N SER A 101 -1.28 -15.25 -6.75
CA SER A 101 0.18 -15.13 -6.86
C SER A 101 0.71 -14.12 -5.84
N ALA A 102 2.03 -14.03 -5.68
CA ALA A 102 2.63 -12.87 -5.03
C ALA A 102 2.29 -11.60 -5.82
N ALA A 103 2.07 -10.50 -5.11
CA ALA A 103 1.92 -9.16 -5.67
C ALA A 103 2.47 -8.13 -4.67
N TYR A 104 3.14 -7.11 -5.15
CA TYR A 104 3.76 -6.09 -4.29
C TYR A 104 3.24 -4.70 -4.62
N SER A 105 3.09 -4.37 -5.89
CA SER A 105 2.65 -3.07 -6.33
C SER A 105 1.13 -2.97 -6.34
N GLY A 106 0.59 -1.84 -5.84
CA GLY A 106 -0.81 -1.49 -5.99
C GLY A 106 -1.29 -1.41 -7.45
N PHE A 107 -0.35 -1.22 -8.39
CA PHE A 107 -0.63 -1.21 -9.83
C PHE A 107 -0.92 -2.60 -10.40
N GLU A 108 -0.66 -3.66 -9.65
CA GLU A 108 -1.09 -5.04 -9.96
C GLU A 108 -2.55 -5.28 -9.53
N GLY A 109 -3.13 -4.38 -8.74
CA GLY A 109 -4.46 -4.52 -8.18
C GLY A 109 -5.58 -4.05 -9.10
N ALA A 110 -6.76 -4.61 -8.89
CA ALA A 110 -8.00 -4.22 -9.55
C ALA A 110 -9.10 -3.93 -8.53
N ASP A 111 -10.02 -3.01 -8.85
CA ASP A 111 -11.19 -2.76 -8.03
C ASP A 111 -12.26 -3.85 -8.22
N ALA A 112 -13.39 -3.75 -7.48
CA ALA A 112 -14.49 -4.71 -7.56
C ALA A 112 -15.15 -4.83 -8.96
N SER A 113 -14.89 -3.88 -9.86
CA SER A 113 -15.34 -3.91 -11.26
C SER A 113 -14.31 -4.52 -12.21
N GLY A 114 -13.12 -4.86 -11.72
CA GLY A 114 -11.99 -5.32 -12.52
C GLY A 114 -11.17 -4.19 -13.15
N THR A 115 -11.39 -2.92 -12.74
CA THR A 115 -10.63 -1.78 -13.26
C THR A 115 -9.28 -1.70 -12.57
N ALA A 116 -8.20 -1.68 -13.35
CA ALA A 116 -6.84 -1.56 -12.81
C ALA A 116 -6.59 -0.16 -12.21
N LEU A 117 -5.75 -0.06 -11.18
CA LEU A 117 -5.45 1.21 -10.51
C LEU A 117 -5.01 2.33 -11.47
N ALA A 118 -4.07 2.04 -12.38
CA ALA A 118 -3.59 3.03 -13.36
C ALA A 118 -4.71 3.55 -14.26
N GLU A 119 -5.61 2.67 -14.69
CA GLU A 119 -6.75 3.02 -15.52
C GLU A 119 -7.73 3.90 -14.74
N TRP A 120 -8.07 3.50 -13.52
CA TRP A 120 -8.99 4.22 -12.65
C TRP A 120 -8.53 5.67 -12.40
N LEU A 121 -7.23 5.86 -12.13
CA LEU A 121 -6.60 7.17 -11.92
C LEU A 121 -6.65 8.02 -13.19
N ARG A 122 -6.29 7.46 -14.35
CA ARG A 122 -6.28 8.17 -15.64
C ARG A 122 -7.67 8.59 -16.09
N GLN A 123 -8.68 7.74 -15.91
CA GLN A 123 -10.07 8.07 -16.23
C GLN A 123 -10.59 9.28 -15.44
N ARG A 124 -9.97 9.58 -14.30
CA ARG A 124 -10.30 10.74 -13.44
C ARG A 124 -9.38 11.94 -13.65
N GLY A 125 -8.45 11.86 -14.60
CA GLY A 125 -7.52 12.95 -14.90
C GLY A 125 -6.48 13.19 -13.81
N VAL A 126 -6.17 12.18 -12.99
CA VAL A 126 -5.08 12.23 -12.01
C VAL A 126 -3.74 12.24 -12.76
N ASP A 127 -2.85 13.16 -12.38
CA ASP A 127 -1.48 13.32 -12.91
C ASP A 127 -0.41 13.26 -11.80
N GLU A 128 -0.83 13.37 -10.54
CA GLU A 128 0.01 13.41 -9.35
C GLU A 128 -0.52 12.40 -8.31
N VAL A 129 0.37 11.63 -7.68
CA VAL A 129 0.01 10.71 -6.60
C VAL A 129 0.93 10.88 -5.39
N ASP A 130 0.32 10.89 -4.20
CA ASP A 130 1.02 10.66 -2.95
C ASP A 130 0.77 9.23 -2.49
N VAL A 131 1.82 8.56 -2.01
CA VAL A 131 1.77 7.16 -1.55
C VAL A 131 2.13 7.10 -0.07
N VAL A 132 1.30 6.41 0.70
CA VAL A 132 1.43 6.20 2.15
C VAL A 132 1.10 4.75 2.50
N GLY A 133 1.35 4.33 3.75
CA GLY A 133 0.96 3.00 4.23
C GLY A 133 2.12 2.04 4.46
N ILE A 134 1.91 0.74 4.22
CA ILE A 134 2.77 -0.32 4.72
C ILE A 134 3.08 -1.33 3.59
N ALA A 135 4.28 -1.92 3.48
CA ALA A 135 5.53 -1.52 4.13
C ALA A 135 6.37 -0.61 3.22
N THR A 136 7.11 0.34 3.81
CA THR A 136 7.98 1.31 3.10
C THR A 136 8.89 0.62 2.09
N ASP A 137 9.48 -0.50 2.48
CA ASP A 137 10.51 -1.25 1.78
C ASP A 137 9.99 -2.31 0.81
N TYR A 138 8.68 -2.55 0.80
CA TYR A 138 8.00 -3.50 -0.07
C TYR A 138 6.90 -2.82 -0.88
N CYS A 139 5.63 -2.96 -0.47
CA CYS A 139 4.48 -2.54 -1.26
C CYS A 139 4.45 -1.04 -1.54
N VAL A 140 4.85 -0.20 -0.58
CA VAL A 140 4.92 1.27 -0.79
C VAL A 140 5.97 1.60 -1.85
N ARG A 141 7.18 1.04 -1.72
CA ARG A 141 8.25 1.22 -2.70
C ARG A 141 7.82 0.77 -4.09
N ALA A 142 7.26 -0.44 -4.21
CA ALA A 142 6.84 -1.01 -5.49
C ALA A 142 5.74 -0.15 -6.15
N THR A 143 4.72 0.23 -5.37
CA THR A 143 3.62 1.07 -5.84
C THR A 143 4.10 2.44 -6.31
N ALA A 144 4.98 3.09 -5.55
CA ALA A 144 5.50 4.41 -5.91
C ALA A 144 6.44 4.35 -7.13
N ALA A 145 7.27 3.33 -7.25
CA ALA A 145 8.12 3.13 -8.42
C ALA A 145 7.28 2.89 -9.69
N ASP A 146 6.23 2.08 -9.60
CA ASP A 146 5.33 1.83 -10.73
C ASP A 146 4.48 3.04 -11.09
N ALA A 147 4.06 3.85 -10.11
CA ALA A 147 3.41 5.12 -10.38
C ALA A 147 4.30 6.06 -11.20
N ALA A 148 5.57 6.22 -10.79
CA ALA A 148 6.54 7.02 -11.53
C ALA A 148 6.78 6.46 -12.93
N ALA A 149 6.96 5.15 -13.06
CA ALA A 149 7.13 4.48 -14.36
C ALA A 149 5.91 4.60 -15.27
N ALA A 150 4.71 4.65 -14.70
CA ALA A 150 3.44 4.86 -15.40
C ALA A 150 3.18 6.34 -15.78
N GLY A 151 4.09 7.24 -15.41
CA GLY A 151 4.09 8.65 -15.79
C GLY A 151 3.39 9.60 -14.80
N PHE A 152 3.05 9.13 -13.59
CA PHE A 152 2.50 10.00 -12.55
C PHE A 152 3.63 10.73 -11.81
N THR A 153 3.43 12.03 -11.53
CA THR A 153 4.30 12.74 -10.60
C THR A 153 4.09 12.15 -9.21
N THR A 154 5.10 11.47 -8.69
CA THR A 154 4.94 10.60 -7.53
C THR A 154 5.73 11.11 -6.32
N ARG A 155 5.07 11.09 -5.16
CA ARG A 155 5.70 11.35 -3.86
C ARG A 155 5.34 10.26 -2.85
N VAL A 156 6.31 9.87 -2.03
CA VAL A 156 6.08 9.08 -0.82
C VAL A 156 6.16 10.01 0.38
N LEU A 157 5.12 10.02 1.22
CA LEU A 157 5.10 10.76 2.48
C LEU A 157 5.67 9.85 3.58
N LEU A 158 6.96 9.98 3.85
CA LEU A 158 7.72 8.99 4.61
C LEU A 158 7.30 8.92 6.09
N ASP A 159 6.79 10.01 6.63
CA ASP A 159 6.23 10.08 7.98
C ASP A 159 4.90 9.32 8.12
N LEU A 160 4.27 8.99 7.00
CA LEU A 160 3.03 8.21 6.89
C LEU A 160 3.27 6.80 6.35
N THR A 161 4.49 6.27 6.52
CA THR A 161 4.80 4.87 6.22
C THR A 161 5.42 4.16 7.42
N ALA A 162 5.42 2.82 7.38
CA ALA A 162 6.17 1.97 8.31
C ALA A 162 6.96 0.94 7.51
N GLY A 163 8.26 0.82 7.79
CA GLY A 163 9.15 -0.14 7.12
C GLY A 163 9.43 -1.37 7.99
N VAL A 164 9.75 -2.50 7.37
CA VAL A 164 10.00 -3.76 8.08
C VAL A 164 11.30 -3.70 8.88
N ALA A 165 12.37 -3.17 8.28
CA ALA A 165 13.66 -2.96 8.94
C ALA A 165 14.31 -1.65 8.49
N GLU A 166 15.20 -1.11 9.34
CA GLU A 166 15.87 0.17 9.10
C GLU A 166 16.72 0.15 7.82
N ASP A 167 17.56 -0.88 7.65
CA ASP A 167 18.44 -1.01 6.49
C ASP A 167 17.65 -1.15 5.18
N SER A 168 16.65 -2.03 5.12
CA SER A 168 15.81 -2.21 3.94
C SER A 168 14.97 -0.98 3.63
N THR A 169 14.56 -0.22 4.65
CA THR A 169 13.89 1.07 4.49
C THR A 169 14.83 2.11 3.88
N ALA A 170 16.08 2.20 4.35
CA ALA A 170 17.07 3.12 3.79
C ALA A 170 17.40 2.81 2.32
N ASP A 171 17.53 1.52 1.98
CA ASP A 171 17.72 1.05 0.61
C ASP A 171 16.51 1.40 -0.27
N ALA A 172 15.29 1.19 0.24
CA ALA A 172 14.06 1.54 -0.47
C ALA A 172 13.93 3.04 -0.76
N VAL A 173 14.24 3.89 0.22
CA VAL A 173 14.24 5.35 0.05
C VAL A 173 15.27 5.79 -1.00
N THR A 174 16.44 5.17 -1.02
CA THR A 174 17.47 5.44 -2.02
C THR A 174 16.97 5.05 -3.41
N ALA A 175 16.44 3.83 -3.56
CA ALA A 175 15.90 3.35 -4.84
C ALA A 175 14.73 4.21 -5.36
N LEU A 176 13.86 4.70 -4.47
CA LEU A 176 12.76 5.60 -4.84
C LEU A 176 13.27 6.93 -5.41
N ARG A 177 14.27 7.54 -4.75
CA ARG A 177 14.88 8.78 -5.24
C ARG A 177 15.56 8.59 -6.59
N GLU A 178 16.24 7.47 -6.80
CA GLU A 178 16.84 7.10 -8.09
C GLU A 178 15.79 6.89 -9.20
N ALA A 179 14.61 6.38 -8.84
CA ALA A 179 13.46 6.25 -9.74
C ALA A 179 12.72 7.58 -10.01
N GLY A 180 13.20 8.70 -9.47
CA GLY A 180 12.58 10.02 -9.65
C GLY A 180 11.36 10.28 -8.76
N VAL A 181 11.14 9.43 -7.74
CA VAL A 181 10.09 9.64 -6.74
C VAL A 181 10.56 10.64 -5.70
N ALA A 182 9.74 11.65 -5.41
CA ALA A 182 10.00 12.55 -4.29
C ALA A 182 9.76 11.81 -2.96
N VAL A 183 10.70 11.87 -2.03
CA VAL A 183 10.56 11.24 -0.70
C VAL A 183 10.83 12.29 0.36
N GLY A 184 9.84 12.55 1.22
CA GLY A 184 9.91 13.57 2.26
C GLY A 184 8.82 13.42 3.31
#